data_AF-A0A168S0M1-F1
#
_entry.id   AF-A0A168S0M1-F1
#
_cell.length_a   1.000
_cell.length_b   1.000
_cell.length_c   1.000
_cell.angle_alpha   90.00
_cell.angle_beta   90.00
_cell.angle_gamma   90.00
#
_symmetry.space_group_name_H-M   'P 1'
#
loop_
_entity.id
_entity.type
_entity.pdbx_description
1 polymer ?
#
loop_
_entity_poly.entity_id
_entity_poly.type
_entity_poly.pdbx_seq_one_letter_code
_entity_poly.pdbx_strand_id
1 'polypeptide(L)'
;MVPNGLTSKYRSLKNVISITVPTYSLFFASSYHLSLFPGAAPDPRQVLLFPEHRRGPLQEGFRSSRLWFAAFDAIPIVLDFSNLTPATICALPLNRSQILPPDHWLYKSRHSKLPGAVLFIYDSLQGSIRLRVPHEISAIPRLALVKLYRDILARRIDLQSWLWNIIGCLFDPLPPCSYAPLVTRWLAAPFWTGSVSKTFRAYQLPGCLPPYRFPLSMIKSFWSAPMDPRSRTVWYKILSNKLPLQHLLAKMHPQDPRCVLCHAPEDAAHFVYMCPKKLPVWESVLATHLPMFFLQPQQYLDFIMHLRHPPGHFPLWRSLTLFSVIIHNIWSSHWNFKINDIRYDDDHDDNDNDDDDDDSTTALDHLLRLFLKFSNVKTWGNP
;
A
#
# COMPACT_ATOMS: atom_id res chain seq x y z
N MET A 1 -5.92 8.64 -0.69
CA MET A 1 -6.77 8.07 -1.77
C MET A 1 -6.42 6.60 -1.94
N VAL A 2 -7.43 5.75 -1.83
CA VAL A 2 -7.35 4.31 -2.11
C VAL A 2 -6.86 4.10 -3.54
N PRO A 3 -5.96 3.13 -3.81
CA PRO A 3 -5.44 2.93 -5.15
C PRO A 3 -6.55 2.71 -6.20
N ASN A 4 -6.47 3.30 -7.40
CA ASN A 4 -7.42 3.00 -8.49
C ASN A 4 -7.47 1.51 -8.92
N GLY A 5 -6.46 0.71 -8.57
CA GLY A 5 -6.57 -0.75 -8.64
C GLY A 5 -7.60 -1.31 -7.66
N LEU A 6 -7.71 -0.73 -6.46
CA LEU A 6 -8.74 -1.02 -5.47
C LEU A 6 -10.12 -0.47 -5.86
N THR A 7 -10.28 0.60 -6.66
CA THR A 7 -11.62 1.03 -7.14
C THR A 7 -12.15 0.17 -8.29
N SER A 8 -11.29 -0.34 -9.18
CA SER A 8 -11.67 -1.37 -10.17
C SER A 8 -11.90 -2.74 -9.50
N LYS A 9 -11.01 -3.14 -8.57
CA LYS A 9 -11.22 -4.33 -7.70
C LYS A 9 -12.44 -4.19 -6.80
N TYR A 10 -12.80 -2.98 -6.35
CA TYR A 10 -14.02 -2.67 -5.60
C TYR A 10 -15.24 -2.59 -6.50
N ARG A 11 -15.14 -2.24 -7.79
CA ARG A 11 -16.25 -2.45 -8.74
C ARG A 11 -16.51 -3.94 -8.94
N SER A 12 -15.46 -4.76 -8.99
CA SER A 12 -15.59 -6.23 -9.04
C SER A 12 -16.15 -6.80 -7.72
N LEU A 13 -15.64 -6.38 -6.55
CA LEU A 13 -16.20 -6.77 -5.25
C LEU A 13 -17.60 -6.20 -5.03
N LYS A 14 -17.90 -4.98 -5.47
CA LYS A 14 -19.24 -4.41 -5.46
C LYS A 14 -20.11 -5.21 -6.41
N ASN A 15 -19.69 -5.65 -7.59
CA ASN A 15 -20.53 -6.50 -8.43
C ASN A 15 -20.67 -7.93 -7.87
N VAL A 16 -19.70 -8.42 -7.10
CA VAL A 16 -19.79 -9.70 -6.39
C VAL A 16 -20.69 -9.60 -5.14
N ILE A 17 -20.66 -8.46 -4.41
CA ILE A 17 -21.40 -8.16 -3.17
C ILE A 17 -22.77 -7.48 -3.41
N SER A 18 -22.94 -6.76 -4.51
CA SER A 18 -24.13 -5.98 -4.90
C SER A 18 -25.08 -6.75 -5.80
N ILE A 19 -24.75 -7.97 -6.21
CA ILE A 19 -25.81 -8.93 -6.50
C ILE A 19 -26.42 -9.19 -5.13
N THR A 20 -27.64 -8.69 -4.96
CA THR A 20 -28.74 -8.99 -4.01
C THR A 20 -28.70 -10.33 -3.30
N VAL A 21 -27.56 -10.70 -2.74
CA VAL A 21 -27.35 -11.91 -1.98
C VAL A 21 -26.89 -11.45 -0.61
N PRO A 22 -27.56 -11.87 0.48
CA PRO A 22 -27.12 -11.53 1.83
C PRO A 22 -25.61 -11.77 1.94
N THR A 23 -24.86 -10.84 2.52
CA THR A 23 -23.40 -10.91 2.76
C THR A 23 -22.93 -12.27 3.28
N TYR A 24 -23.82 -12.98 3.97
CA TYR A 24 -23.74 -14.38 4.34
C TYR A 24 -23.39 -15.32 3.17
N SER A 25 -24.05 -15.23 2.02
CA SER A 25 -23.92 -16.18 0.91
C SER A 25 -22.54 -16.14 0.23
N LEU A 26 -21.91 -14.97 0.11
CA LEU A 26 -20.55 -14.89 -0.41
C LEU A 26 -19.52 -15.46 0.55
N PHE A 27 -19.72 -15.26 1.85
CA PHE A 27 -18.87 -15.86 2.87
C PHE A 27 -19.02 -17.39 2.87
N PHE A 28 -20.24 -17.92 2.70
CA PHE A 28 -20.50 -19.35 2.58
C PHE A 28 -20.00 -19.96 1.27
N ALA A 29 -20.24 -19.31 0.12
CA ALA A 29 -19.77 -19.75 -1.18
C ALA A 29 -18.23 -19.75 -1.25
N SER A 30 -17.58 -18.69 -0.74
CA SER A 30 -16.11 -18.66 -0.65
C SER A 30 -15.57 -19.72 0.31
N SER A 31 -16.23 -19.96 1.45
CA SER A 31 -15.85 -21.04 2.37
C SER A 31 -15.92 -22.42 1.71
N TYR A 32 -16.98 -22.68 0.92
CA TYR A 32 -17.12 -23.91 0.15
C TYR A 32 -16.04 -24.05 -0.92
N HIS A 33 -15.76 -23.00 -1.70
CA HIS A 33 -14.68 -23.05 -2.67
C HIS A 33 -13.31 -23.25 -2.02
N LEU A 34 -13.08 -22.68 -0.84
CA LEU A 34 -11.84 -22.82 -0.08
C LEU A 34 -11.65 -24.22 0.51
N SER A 35 -12.73 -24.93 0.87
CA SER A 35 -12.63 -26.31 1.36
C SER A 35 -12.24 -27.32 0.29
N LEU A 36 -12.42 -26.97 -1.00
CA LEU A 36 -12.02 -27.82 -2.13
C LEU A 36 -10.52 -27.80 -2.42
N PHE A 37 -9.74 -26.92 -1.77
CA PHE A 37 -8.29 -26.84 -2.02
C PHE A 37 -7.52 -27.94 -1.27
N PRO A 38 -6.55 -28.60 -1.92
CA PRO A 38 -5.70 -29.58 -1.26
C PRO A 38 -4.84 -28.90 -0.18
N GLY A 39 -4.93 -29.40 1.06
CA GLY A 39 -4.25 -28.83 2.21
C GLY A 39 -4.96 -27.62 2.85
N ALA A 40 -6.25 -27.42 2.54
CA ALA A 40 -7.08 -26.45 3.26
C ALA A 40 -7.10 -26.74 4.76
N ALA A 41 -7.16 -25.68 5.57
CA ALA A 41 -7.33 -25.82 7.01
C ALA A 41 -8.64 -26.58 7.33
N PRO A 42 -8.75 -27.26 8.48
CA PRO A 42 -9.96 -27.98 8.88
C PRO A 42 -11.22 -27.10 8.83
N ASP A 43 -11.04 -25.79 9.01
CA ASP A 43 -12.06 -24.79 8.78
C ASP A 43 -11.59 -23.78 7.71
N PRO A 44 -12.24 -23.72 6.53
CA PRO A 44 -11.84 -22.82 5.45
C PRO A 44 -11.92 -21.34 5.84
N ARG A 45 -12.71 -20.99 6.87
CA ARG A 45 -12.84 -19.62 7.38
C ARG A 45 -11.55 -19.11 7.99
N GLN A 46 -10.69 -20.00 8.50
CA GLN A 46 -9.38 -19.61 9.04
C GLN A 46 -8.51 -18.93 7.99
N VAL A 47 -8.58 -19.39 6.74
CA VAL A 47 -7.78 -18.86 5.64
C VAL A 47 -8.23 -17.44 5.24
N LEU A 48 -9.52 -17.14 5.41
CA LEU A 48 -10.08 -15.82 5.18
C LEU A 48 -9.65 -14.85 6.29
N LEU A 49 -9.83 -15.25 7.55
CA LEU A 49 -9.62 -14.39 8.72
C LEU A 49 -8.15 -14.23 9.11
N PHE A 50 -7.32 -15.23 8.83
CA PHE A 50 -5.92 -15.27 9.24
C PHE A 50 -4.99 -15.49 8.02
N PRO A 51 -4.28 -14.44 7.57
CA PRO A 51 -3.32 -14.54 6.48
C PRO A 51 -2.26 -15.63 6.67
N GLU A 52 -1.92 -15.93 7.93
CA GLU A 52 -0.92 -16.92 8.34
C GLU A 52 -1.30 -18.35 7.92
N HIS A 53 -2.59 -18.62 7.71
CA HIS A 53 -3.10 -19.93 7.32
C HIS A 53 -3.13 -20.17 5.80
N ARG A 54 -2.86 -19.16 4.98
CA ARG A 54 -2.85 -19.29 3.52
C ARG A 54 -1.59 -20.08 3.08
N ARG A 55 -1.77 -21.24 2.43
CA ARG A 55 -0.66 -22.14 2.03
C ARG A 55 -0.74 -22.56 0.56
N GLY A 56 0.42 -22.86 -0.01
CA GLY A 56 0.56 -23.49 -1.33
C GLY A 56 -0.22 -22.75 -2.43
N PRO A 57 -1.16 -23.41 -3.12
CA PRO A 57 -1.95 -22.82 -4.21
C PRO A 57 -2.70 -21.53 -3.84
N LEU A 58 -2.98 -21.31 -2.55
CA LEU A 58 -3.68 -20.13 -2.05
C LEU A 58 -2.78 -18.87 -1.99
N GLN A 59 -1.45 -19.03 -2.08
CA GLN A 59 -0.49 -17.93 -2.14
C GLN A 59 0.05 -17.68 -3.56
N GLU A 60 -0.27 -18.53 -4.54
CA GLU A 60 0.18 -18.39 -5.92
C GLU A 60 -0.33 -17.08 -6.55
N GLY A 61 0.60 -16.28 -7.07
CA GLY A 61 0.34 -14.89 -7.48
C GLY A 61 -0.65 -14.74 -8.64
N PHE A 62 -0.91 -15.80 -9.40
CA PHE A 62 -1.73 -15.80 -10.61
C PHE A 62 -3.21 -16.18 -10.38
N ARG A 63 -3.60 -16.58 -9.16
CA ARG A 63 -4.97 -17.03 -8.89
C ARG A 63 -5.88 -15.89 -8.45
N SER A 64 -7.16 -15.99 -8.83
CA SER A 64 -8.21 -15.05 -8.43
C SER A 64 -8.36 -14.96 -6.91
N SER A 65 -8.09 -16.04 -6.17
CA SER A 65 -8.15 -16.11 -4.69
C SER A 65 -7.34 -15.01 -3.99
N ARG A 66 -6.22 -14.56 -4.58
CA ARG A 66 -5.42 -13.45 -4.03
C ARG A 66 -6.21 -12.15 -3.93
N LEU A 67 -7.12 -11.89 -4.87
CA LEU A 67 -7.97 -10.70 -4.84
C LEU A 67 -8.96 -10.76 -3.68
N TRP A 68 -9.49 -11.95 -3.38
CA TRP A 68 -10.38 -12.18 -2.25
C TRP A 68 -9.61 -11.96 -0.95
N PHE A 69 -8.46 -12.60 -0.80
CA PHE A 69 -7.61 -12.43 0.39
C PHE A 69 -7.19 -10.99 0.62
N ALA A 70 -6.74 -10.28 -0.42
CA ALA A 70 -6.39 -8.87 -0.32
C ALA A 70 -7.58 -7.99 0.05
N ALA A 71 -8.80 -8.36 -0.35
CA ALA A 71 -10.00 -7.65 0.04
C ALA A 71 -10.35 -7.92 1.51
N PHE A 72 -10.28 -9.17 1.96
CA PHE A 72 -10.51 -9.53 3.35
C PHE A 72 -9.49 -8.88 4.30
N ASP A 73 -8.21 -8.84 3.91
CA ASP A 73 -7.14 -8.19 4.68
C ASP A 73 -7.32 -6.68 4.77
N ALA A 74 -7.99 -6.07 3.79
CA ALA A 74 -8.24 -4.63 3.76
C ALA A 74 -9.47 -4.23 4.58
N ILE A 75 -10.21 -5.17 5.16
CA ILE A 75 -11.39 -4.89 5.99
C ILE A 75 -10.91 -4.39 7.36
N PRO A 76 -11.24 -3.14 7.74
CA PRO A 76 -10.77 -2.51 8.97
C PRO A 76 -11.62 -2.90 10.20
N ILE A 77 -12.01 -4.18 10.30
CA ILE A 77 -12.75 -4.69 11.45
C ILE A 77 -11.79 -5.45 12.34
N VAL A 78 -11.69 -5.03 13.60
CA VAL A 78 -10.93 -5.75 14.62
C VAL A 78 -11.67 -7.04 14.97
N LEU A 79 -10.97 -8.16 14.92
CA LEU A 79 -11.49 -9.46 15.32
C LEU A 79 -11.62 -9.50 16.85
N ASP A 80 -12.80 -9.84 17.34
CA ASP A 80 -13.08 -9.98 18.77
C ASP A 80 -12.99 -11.45 19.21
N PHE A 81 -12.01 -11.74 20.06
CA PHE A 81 -11.67 -13.08 20.52
C PHE A 81 -12.23 -13.44 21.91
N SER A 82 -13.04 -12.58 22.52
CA SER A 82 -13.50 -12.77 23.90
C SER A 82 -14.41 -13.99 24.13
N ASN A 83 -15.05 -14.54 23.09
CA ASN A 83 -15.95 -15.70 23.18
C ASN A 83 -15.40 -16.95 22.47
N LEU A 84 -14.08 -17.11 22.43
CA LEU A 84 -13.50 -18.30 21.83
C LEU A 84 -13.53 -19.51 22.77
N THR A 85 -13.73 -20.69 22.19
CA THR A 85 -13.61 -21.95 22.93
C THR A 85 -12.13 -22.30 23.14
N PRO A 86 -11.80 -23.10 24.17
CA PRO A 86 -10.45 -23.59 24.37
C PRO A 86 -9.82 -24.28 23.17
N ALA A 87 -10.61 -25.09 22.46
CA ALA A 87 -10.16 -25.74 21.23
C ALA A 87 -9.82 -24.72 20.12
N THR A 88 -10.62 -23.64 19.99
CA THR A 88 -10.35 -22.59 19.01
C THR A 88 -9.08 -21.82 19.33
N ILE A 89 -8.80 -21.53 20.60
CA ILE A 89 -7.56 -20.84 21.02
C ILE A 89 -6.33 -21.65 20.66
N CYS A 90 -6.36 -22.97 20.88
CA CYS A 90 -5.29 -23.87 20.49
C CYS A 90 -5.08 -23.90 18.96
N ALA A 91 -6.14 -23.65 18.18
CA ALA A 91 -6.06 -23.60 16.71
C ALA A 91 -5.65 -22.22 16.15
N LEU A 92 -5.70 -21.15 16.94
CA LEU A 92 -5.33 -19.80 16.48
C LEU A 92 -3.83 -19.67 16.18
N PRO A 93 -3.41 -18.74 15.30
CA PRO A 93 -2.01 -18.38 15.18
C PRO A 93 -1.46 -17.84 16.51
N LEU A 94 -0.30 -18.33 16.93
CA LEU A 94 0.30 -18.02 18.23
C LEU A 94 0.52 -16.51 18.42
N ASN A 95 0.92 -15.81 17.36
CA ASN A 95 1.14 -14.36 17.38
C ASN A 95 -0.13 -13.54 17.69
N ARG A 96 -1.34 -14.11 17.60
CA ARG A 96 -2.60 -13.43 17.94
C ARG A 96 -2.95 -13.50 19.43
N SER A 97 -2.31 -14.40 20.17
CA SER A 97 -2.56 -14.57 21.61
C SER A 97 -1.72 -13.64 22.50
N GLN A 98 -0.75 -12.92 21.91
CA GLN A 98 0.25 -12.13 22.63
C GLN A 98 0.29 -10.68 22.14
N ILE A 99 0.78 -9.79 22.99
CA ILE A 99 1.14 -8.40 22.66
C ILE A 99 2.66 -8.39 22.38
N LEU A 100 3.02 -8.34 21.11
CA LEU A 100 4.42 -8.52 20.66
C LEU A 100 5.00 -7.24 20.07
N PRO A 101 6.30 -6.96 20.27
CA PRO A 101 7.00 -5.89 19.55
C PRO A 101 6.99 -6.13 18.03
N PRO A 102 7.00 -5.07 17.19
CA PRO A 102 6.93 -5.20 15.72
C PRO A 102 7.99 -6.11 15.10
N ASP A 103 9.20 -6.14 15.66
CA ASP A 103 10.33 -6.92 15.16
C ASP A 103 10.44 -8.32 15.79
N HIS A 104 9.41 -8.77 16.50
CA HIS A 104 9.44 -10.05 17.19
C HIS A 104 9.57 -11.24 16.23
N TRP A 105 10.34 -12.26 16.60
CA TRP A 105 10.66 -13.40 15.74
C TRP A 105 9.43 -14.20 15.29
N LEU A 106 8.33 -14.15 16.05
CA LEU A 106 7.04 -14.76 15.68
C LEU A 106 6.42 -14.15 14.42
N TYR A 107 6.78 -12.91 14.04
CA TYR A 107 6.31 -12.31 12.79
C TYR A 107 7.09 -12.79 11.56
N LYS A 108 8.22 -13.48 11.74
CA LYS A 108 8.98 -14.06 10.61
C LYS A 108 8.18 -15.20 9.96
N SER A 109 8.23 -15.31 8.64
CA SER A 109 7.35 -16.21 7.86
C SER A 109 7.43 -17.69 8.27
N ARG A 110 8.56 -18.13 8.83
CA ARG A 110 8.76 -19.48 9.35
C ARG A 110 7.97 -19.76 10.63
N HIS A 111 7.66 -18.73 11.43
CA HIS A 111 7.10 -18.87 12.78
C HIS A 111 5.73 -18.24 12.95
N SER A 112 5.31 -17.35 12.05
CA SER A 112 3.96 -16.75 12.06
C SER A 112 2.83 -17.78 11.93
N LYS A 113 3.17 -19.00 11.51
CA LYS A 113 2.25 -20.12 11.27
C LYS A 113 2.12 -21.07 12.45
N LEU A 114 2.84 -20.84 13.56
CA LEU A 114 2.77 -21.71 14.73
C LEU A 114 1.38 -21.62 15.37
N PRO A 115 0.69 -22.74 15.62
CA PRO A 115 -0.61 -22.71 16.28
C PRO A 115 -0.47 -22.47 17.78
N GLY A 116 -1.51 -21.96 18.41
CA GLY A 116 -1.61 -21.74 19.85
C GLY A 116 -1.34 -23.02 20.65
N ALA A 117 -1.72 -24.18 20.13
CA ALA A 117 -1.52 -25.51 20.74
C ALA A 117 -0.05 -25.84 21.07
N VAL A 118 0.89 -25.11 20.45
CA VAL A 118 2.32 -25.23 20.74
C VAL A 118 2.68 -24.66 22.11
N LEU A 119 1.92 -23.67 22.59
CA LEU A 119 2.16 -22.99 23.88
C LEU A 119 1.02 -23.23 24.87
N PHE A 120 -0.21 -23.44 24.41
CA PHE A 120 -1.39 -23.68 25.24
C PHE A 120 -1.81 -25.15 25.14
N ILE A 121 -2.32 -25.68 26.25
CA ILE A 121 -2.91 -27.01 26.33
C ILE A 121 -4.18 -26.93 27.18
N TYR A 122 -5.19 -27.71 26.78
CA TYR A 122 -6.37 -27.93 27.62
C TYR A 122 -6.06 -29.04 28.61
N ASP A 123 -6.17 -28.72 29.90
CA ASP A 123 -5.99 -29.65 31.00
C ASP A 123 -7.35 -30.28 31.32
N SER A 124 -7.53 -31.55 30.97
CA SER A 124 -8.79 -32.26 31.20
C SER A 124 -9.07 -32.52 32.68
N LEU A 125 -8.06 -32.50 33.55
CA LEU A 125 -8.25 -32.68 34.99
C LEU A 125 -8.77 -31.40 35.63
N GLN A 126 -8.27 -30.25 35.18
CA GLN A 126 -8.71 -28.94 35.67
C GLN A 126 -9.84 -28.34 34.83
N GLY A 127 -10.24 -29.00 33.74
CA GLY A 127 -11.22 -28.48 32.79
C GLY A 127 -10.85 -27.12 32.21
N SER A 128 -9.58 -26.72 32.13
CA SER A 128 -9.20 -25.35 31.78
C SER A 128 -8.00 -25.27 30.84
N ILE A 129 -7.82 -24.12 30.19
CA ILE A 129 -6.61 -23.87 29.41
C ILE A 129 -5.50 -23.42 30.34
N ARG A 130 -4.32 -24.01 30.15
CA ARG A 130 -3.08 -23.56 30.76
C ARG A 130 -1.96 -23.46 29.73
N LEU A 131 -0.89 -22.77 30.14
CA LEU A 131 0.37 -22.80 29.41
C LEU A 131 1.00 -24.19 29.53
N ARG A 132 1.59 -24.68 28.44
CA ARG A 132 2.45 -25.85 28.44
C ARG A 132 3.70 -25.56 29.26
N VAL A 133 4.09 -26.50 30.10
CA VAL A 133 5.36 -26.41 30.82
C VAL A 133 6.53 -26.76 29.89
N PRO A 134 7.76 -26.28 30.17
CA PRO A 134 8.87 -26.40 29.22
C PRO A 134 9.20 -27.82 28.71
N HIS A 135 8.90 -28.86 29.49
CA HIS A 135 9.10 -30.25 29.08
C HIS A 135 7.98 -30.79 28.18
N GLU A 136 6.78 -30.20 28.21
CA GLU A 136 5.65 -30.52 27.31
C GLU A 136 5.78 -29.85 25.93
N ILE A 137 6.72 -28.90 25.77
CA ILE A 137 6.99 -28.21 24.51
C ILE A 137 7.93 -29.08 23.67
N SER A 138 7.35 -29.84 22.75
CA SER A 138 8.08 -30.67 21.77
C SER A 138 8.22 -30.02 20.39
N ALA A 139 7.49 -28.95 20.11
CA ALA A 139 7.47 -28.32 18.79
C ALA A 139 8.72 -27.50 18.48
N ILE A 140 9.10 -27.44 17.19
CA ILE A 140 10.18 -26.59 16.69
C ILE A 140 9.62 -25.19 16.38
N PRO A 141 10.27 -24.09 16.83
CA PRO A 141 11.57 -23.99 17.49
C PRO A 141 11.49 -24.06 19.03
N ARG A 142 11.83 -25.23 19.60
CA ARG A 142 11.71 -25.51 21.04
C ARG A 142 12.38 -24.47 21.93
N LEU A 143 13.63 -24.10 21.64
CA LEU A 143 14.38 -23.12 22.44
C LEU A 143 13.72 -21.73 22.44
N ALA A 144 13.20 -21.29 21.29
CA ALA A 144 12.53 -19.99 21.20
C ALA A 144 11.16 -19.99 21.90
N LEU A 145 10.45 -21.13 21.89
CA LEU A 145 9.20 -21.31 22.62
C LEU A 145 9.41 -21.38 24.13
N VAL A 146 10.45 -22.07 24.60
CA VAL A 146 10.84 -22.08 26.01
C VAL A 146 11.27 -20.67 26.45
N LYS A 147 11.97 -19.92 25.60
CA LYS A 147 12.29 -18.50 25.86
C LYS A 147 11.02 -17.65 25.95
N LEU A 148 10.08 -17.81 25.01
CA LEU A 148 8.80 -17.11 25.02
C LEU A 148 8.01 -17.40 26.30
N TYR A 149 7.95 -18.66 26.73
CA TYR A 149 7.33 -19.05 28.00
C TYR A 149 7.96 -18.30 29.18
N ARG A 150 9.29 -18.24 29.25
CA ARG A 150 10.01 -17.49 30.31
C ARG A 150 9.73 -15.99 30.22
N ASP A 151 9.71 -15.41 29.02
CA ASP A 151 9.44 -13.98 28.82
C ASP A 151 8.00 -13.62 29.21
N ILE A 152 7.02 -14.52 29.02
CA ILE A 152 5.64 -14.35 29.50
C ILE A 152 5.60 -14.39 31.04
N LEU A 153 6.23 -15.38 31.68
CA LEU A 153 6.28 -15.46 33.14
C LEU A 153 7.00 -14.26 33.77
N ALA A 154 8.03 -13.75 33.11
CA ALA A 154 8.78 -12.56 33.51
C ALA A 154 8.06 -11.24 33.16
N ARG A 155 6.84 -11.28 32.58
CA ARG A 155 6.06 -10.12 32.13
C ARG A 155 6.81 -9.19 31.17
N ARG A 156 7.71 -9.75 30.35
CA ARG A 156 8.36 -9.03 29.25
C ARG A 156 7.50 -9.04 28.00
N ILE A 157 6.63 -10.05 27.86
CA ILE A 157 5.64 -10.19 26.81
C ILE A 157 4.31 -10.46 27.49
N ASP A 158 3.34 -9.60 27.24
CA ASP A 158 1.99 -9.77 27.78
C ASP A 158 1.13 -10.63 26.87
N LEU A 159 0.25 -11.41 27.49
CA LEU A 159 -0.86 -12.06 26.79
C LEU A 159 -1.95 -11.04 26.51
N GLN A 160 -2.72 -11.26 25.45
CA GLN A 160 -3.88 -10.43 25.16
C GLN A 160 -4.88 -10.45 26.33
N SER A 161 -5.50 -9.31 26.63
CA SER A 161 -6.39 -9.17 27.79
C SER A 161 -7.55 -10.17 27.79
N TRP A 162 -8.12 -10.45 26.61
CA TRP A 162 -9.22 -11.41 26.45
C TRP A 162 -8.82 -12.85 26.80
N LEU A 163 -7.55 -13.20 26.72
CA LEU A 163 -7.09 -14.57 26.97
C LEU A 163 -7.09 -14.92 28.45
N TRP A 164 -6.85 -13.93 29.32
CA TRP A 164 -6.91 -14.09 30.76
C TRP A 164 -8.31 -14.44 31.27
N ASN A 165 -9.36 -14.00 30.57
CA ASN A 165 -10.73 -14.37 30.90
C ASN A 165 -11.06 -15.83 30.56
N ILE A 166 -10.16 -16.54 29.91
CA ILE A 166 -10.36 -17.91 29.43
C ILE A 166 -9.37 -18.87 30.09
N ILE A 167 -8.13 -18.42 30.33
CA ILE A 167 -7.16 -19.16 31.14
C ILE A 167 -7.70 -19.28 32.57
N GLY A 168 -7.77 -20.52 33.07
CA GLY A 168 -8.28 -20.82 34.41
C GLY A 168 -9.81 -20.87 34.55
N CYS A 169 -10.57 -20.51 33.50
CA CYS A 169 -12.01 -20.77 33.47
C CYS A 169 -12.27 -22.26 33.24
N LEU A 170 -13.27 -22.80 33.95
CA LEU A 170 -13.70 -24.19 33.83
C LEU A 170 -14.59 -24.37 32.60
N PHE A 171 -14.24 -25.35 31.78
CA PHE A 171 -14.95 -25.81 30.59
C PHE A 171 -15.01 -27.33 30.67
N ASP A 172 -16.18 -27.89 30.94
CA ASP A 172 -16.40 -29.33 30.91
C ASP A 172 -17.77 -29.63 30.28
N PRO A 173 -17.85 -30.37 29.15
CA PRO A 173 -16.75 -30.94 28.35
C PRO A 173 -16.02 -29.92 27.46
N LEU A 174 -14.84 -30.28 26.93
CA LEU A 174 -14.10 -29.47 25.95
C LEU A 174 -14.98 -29.17 24.72
N PRO A 175 -15.37 -27.90 24.49
CA PRO A 175 -16.18 -27.57 23.33
C PRO A 175 -15.38 -27.77 22.03
N PRO A 176 -16.03 -28.18 20.93
CA PRO A 176 -15.35 -28.33 19.65
C PRO A 176 -14.76 -26.99 19.19
N CYS A 177 -13.71 -27.07 18.35
CA CYS A 177 -13.16 -25.89 17.70
C CYS A 177 -14.21 -25.26 16.81
N SER A 178 -14.59 -24.01 17.11
CA SER A 178 -15.59 -23.25 16.35
C SER A 178 -15.17 -21.80 16.19
N TYR A 179 -15.16 -21.34 14.94
CA TYR A 179 -14.98 -19.94 14.57
C TYR A 179 -16.31 -19.21 14.37
N ALA A 180 -17.45 -19.89 14.59
CA ALA A 180 -18.76 -19.27 14.41
C ALA A 180 -18.96 -18.01 15.27
N PRO A 181 -18.61 -17.98 16.57
CA PRO A 181 -18.76 -16.76 17.39
C PRO A 181 -17.96 -15.57 16.84
N LEU A 182 -16.75 -15.84 16.37
CA LEU A 182 -15.86 -14.84 15.78
C LEU A 182 -16.47 -14.26 14.51
N VAL A 183 -16.95 -15.13 13.62
CA VAL A 183 -17.57 -14.73 12.35
C VAL A 183 -18.89 -13.99 12.58
N THR A 184 -19.74 -14.48 13.49
CA THR A 184 -21.01 -13.82 13.81
C THR A 184 -20.79 -12.40 14.31
N ARG A 185 -19.83 -12.17 15.20
CA ARG A 185 -19.49 -10.82 15.68
C ARG A 185 -18.88 -9.96 14.58
N TRP A 186 -17.98 -10.54 13.78
CA TRP A 186 -17.38 -9.83 12.65
C TRP A 186 -18.45 -9.37 11.65
N LEU A 187 -19.44 -10.22 11.35
CA LEU A 187 -20.59 -9.89 10.48
C LEU A 187 -21.56 -8.91 11.14
N ALA A 188 -21.69 -8.92 12.46
CA ALA A 188 -22.50 -7.96 13.21
C ALA A 188 -21.86 -6.58 13.34
N ALA A 189 -20.60 -6.40 12.92
CA ALA A 189 -19.92 -5.12 12.98
C ALA A 189 -20.69 -4.04 12.18
N PRO A 190 -20.84 -2.81 12.73
CA PRO A 190 -21.53 -1.70 12.04
C PRO A 190 -20.96 -1.35 10.66
N PHE A 191 -19.73 -1.79 10.39
CA PHE A 191 -19.11 -1.73 9.07
C PHE A 191 -20.00 -2.34 7.97
N TRP A 192 -20.67 -3.46 8.24
CA TRP A 192 -21.46 -4.18 7.25
C TRP A 192 -22.83 -3.57 6.98
N THR A 193 -23.43 -2.92 7.98
CA THR A 193 -24.76 -2.31 7.87
C THR A 193 -24.70 -0.98 7.12
N GLY A 194 -23.58 -0.27 7.21
CA GLY A 194 -23.38 1.01 6.52
C GLY A 194 -22.66 0.88 5.18
N SER A 195 -22.95 -0.11 4.34
CA SER A 195 -22.23 -0.51 3.11
C SER A 195 -22.21 0.52 1.97
N VAL A 196 -21.74 1.74 2.27
CA VAL A 196 -21.49 2.82 1.33
C VAL A 196 -19.99 3.08 1.27
N SER A 197 -19.44 3.40 0.10
CA SER A 197 -18.01 3.72 -0.07
C SER A 197 -17.49 4.80 0.91
N LYS A 198 -18.38 5.59 1.52
CA LYS A 198 -18.09 6.64 2.48
C LYS A 198 -17.67 6.10 3.86
N THR A 199 -18.34 5.08 4.40
CA THR A 199 -17.98 4.45 5.69
C THR A 199 -16.67 3.68 5.56
N PHE A 200 -16.47 2.93 4.48
CA PHE A 200 -15.18 2.27 4.21
C PHE A 200 -14.02 3.28 4.20
N ARG A 201 -14.19 4.41 3.51
CA ARG A 201 -13.19 5.49 3.51
C ARG A 201 -13.03 6.11 4.90
N ALA A 202 -14.10 6.26 5.68
CA ALA A 202 -14.05 6.77 7.04
C ALA A 202 -13.28 5.84 8.00
N TYR A 203 -13.49 4.52 7.90
CA TYR A 203 -12.69 3.53 8.63
C TYR A 203 -11.23 3.45 8.14
N GLN A 204 -10.95 3.97 6.94
CA GLN A 204 -9.59 4.12 6.40
C GLN A 204 -8.95 5.48 6.70
N LEU A 205 -9.61 6.40 7.42
CA LEU A 205 -9.01 7.66 7.88
C LEU A 205 -8.17 7.39 9.16
N PRO A 206 -6.84 7.62 9.16
CA PRO A 206 -5.98 7.19 10.27
C PRO A 206 -6.18 7.89 11.62
N GLY A 207 -6.41 7.04 12.63
CA GLY A 207 -5.80 7.04 13.97
C GLY A 207 -5.04 5.71 14.30
N CYS A 208 -4.85 4.79 13.35
CA CYS A 208 -4.29 3.43 13.58
C CYS A 208 -3.19 2.94 12.60
N LEU A 209 -2.58 3.77 11.75
CA LEU A 209 -1.47 3.35 10.86
C LEU A 209 -0.51 4.54 10.61
N PRO A 210 0.76 4.31 10.18
CA PRO A 210 1.94 5.17 10.44
C PRO A 210 1.75 6.60 9.93
N PRO A 211 2.55 7.58 10.40
CA PRO A 211 2.29 9.00 10.17
C PRO A 211 1.99 9.23 8.69
N TYR A 212 0.83 9.85 8.43
CA TYR A 212 0.40 10.20 7.08
C TYR A 212 1.60 10.68 6.27
N ARG A 213 1.87 10.05 5.10
CA ARG A 213 2.96 10.47 4.21
C ARG A 213 2.89 11.97 3.87
N PHE A 214 1.69 12.56 3.95
CA PHE A 214 1.41 13.96 3.68
C PHE A 214 0.50 14.56 4.76
N PRO A 215 0.76 15.77 5.28
CA PRO A 215 -0.16 16.47 6.18
C PRO A 215 -1.53 16.72 5.54
N LEU A 216 -2.63 16.60 6.32
CA LEU A 216 -3.99 16.81 5.81
C LEU A 216 -4.21 18.21 5.21
N SER A 217 -3.59 19.24 5.80
CA SER A 217 -3.59 20.61 5.29
C SER A 217 -3.00 20.68 3.87
N MET A 218 -1.85 20.03 3.67
CA MET A 218 -1.16 20.00 2.39
C MET A 218 -1.97 19.26 1.32
N ILE A 219 -2.63 18.16 1.68
CA ILE A 219 -3.54 17.45 0.77
C ILE A 219 -4.67 18.37 0.35
N LYS A 220 -5.30 19.09 1.29
CA LYS A 220 -6.37 20.05 0.96
C LYS A 220 -5.86 21.10 -0.03
N SER A 221 -4.73 21.75 0.28
CA SER A 221 -4.10 22.75 -0.59
C SER A 221 -3.76 22.20 -1.98
N PHE A 222 -3.26 20.97 -2.08
CA PHE A 222 -3.01 20.32 -3.37
C PHE A 222 -4.29 20.18 -4.20
N TRP A 223 -5.41 19.79 -3.60
CA TRP A 223 -6.66 19.64 -4.35
C TRP A 223 -7.35 20.97 -4.68
N SER A 224 -7.15 22.01 -3.86
CA SER A 224 -7.73 23.33 -4.08
C SER A 224 -6.86 24.28 -4.89
N ALA A 225 -5.58 23.96 -5.15
CA ALA A 225 -4.72 24.81 -5.96
C ALA A 225 -5.19 24.88 -7.43
N PRO A 226 -5.05 26.05 -8.09
CA PRO A 226 -5.49 26.29 -9.47
C PRO A 226 -4.51 25.65 -10.47
N MET A 227 -4.45 24.33 -10.45
CA MET A 227 -3.68 23.50 -11.38
C MET A 227 -4.57 23.03 -12.52
N ASP A 228 -4.00 22.95 -13.72
CA ASP A 228 -4.62 22.24 -14.84
C ASP A 228 -4.94 20.78 -14.43
N PRO A 229 -6.13 20.25 -14.74
CA PRO A 229 -6.52 18.89 -14.35
C PRO A 229 -5.58 17.78 -14.85
N ARG A 230 -4.98 17.93 -16.04
CA ARG A 230 -4.03 16.94 -16.59
C ARG A 230 -2.74 16.96 -15.79
N SER A 231 -2.25 18.16 -15.50
CA SER A 231 -1.06 18.39 -14.68
C SER A 231 -1.22 17.83 -13.26
N ARG A 232 -2.36 18.13 -12.61
CA ARG A 232 -2.72 17.57 -11.30
C ARG A 232 -2.76 16.05 -11.32
N THR A 233 -3.31 15.46 -12.38
CA THR A 233 -3.42 13.99 -12.51
C THR A 233 -2.05 13.33 -12.61
N VAL A 234 -1.13 13.90 -13.40
CA VAL A 234 0.25 13.40 -13.50
C VAL A 234 0.94 13.49 -12.14
N TRP A 235 0.89 14.64 -11.47
CA TRP A 235 1.54 14.79 -10.17
C TRP A 235 0.95 13.85 -9.12
N TYR A 236 -0.37 13.66 -9.12
CA TYR A 236 -1.00 12.68 -8.25
C TYR A 236 -0.51 11.23 -8.50
N LYS A 237 -0.18 10.86 -9.75
CA LYS A 237 0.46 9.56 -10.04
C LYS A 237 1.85 9.46 -9.40
N ILE A 238 2.64 10.53 -9.40
CA ILE A 238 3.93 10.58 -8.69
C ILE A 238 3.72 10.35 -7.19
N LEU A 239 2.86 11.14 -6.57
CA LEU A 239 2.60 11.09 -5.12
C LEU A 239 2.07 9.73 -4.65
N SER A 240 1.30 9.06 -5.52
CA SER A 240 0.75 7.73 -5.25
C SER A 240 1.65 6.57 -5.69
N ASN A 241 2.85 6.85 -6.18
CA ASN A 241 3.81 5.88 -6.71
C ASN A 241 3.22 4.98 -7.81
N LYS A 242 2.55 5.60 -8.78
CA LYS A 242 1.86 4.94 -9.91
C LYS A 242 2.32 5.44 -11.27
N LEU A 243 3.58 5.85 -11.33
CA LEU A 243 4.21 6.16 -12.60
C LEU A 243 4.43 4.84 -13.35
N PRO A 244 4.11 4.77 -14.66
CA PRO A 244 4.48 3.67 -15.52
C PRO A 244 5.97 3.79 -15.84
N LEU A 245 6.83 3.52 -14.85
CA LEU A 245 8.28 3.55 -15.02
C LEU A 245 8.74 2.49 -16.02
N GLN A 246 9.86 2.71 -16.70
CA GLN A 246 10.36 1.80 -17.74
C GLN A 246 10.48 0.36 -17.25
N HIS A 247 11.05 0.16 -16.05
CA HIS A 247 11.18 -1.18 -15.46
C HIS A 247 9.83 -1.87 -15.14
N LEU A 248 8.74 -1.12 -14.97
CA LEU A 248 7.40 -1.68 -14.80
C LEU A 248 6.80 -2.05 -16.15
N LEU A 249 7.05 -1.24 -17.18
CA LEU A 249 6.60 -1.52 -18.55
C LEU A 249 7.33 -2.73 -19.14
N ALA A 250 8.63 -2.88 -18.88
CA ALA A 250 9.45 -4.03 -19.29
C ALA A 250 8.90 -5.38 -18.80
N LYS A 251 8.15 -5.39 -17.69
CA LYS A 251 7.49 -6.59 -17.16
C LYS A 251 6.22 -6.98 -17.93
N MET A 252 5.60 -6.02 -18.63
CA MET A 252 4.38 -6.25 -19.41
C MET A 252 4.68 -6.48 -20.88
N HIS A 253 5.73 -5.84 -21.41
CA HIS A 253 6.20 -6.00 -22.77
C HIS A 253 7.74 -6.01 -22.75
N PRO A 254 8.44 -6.92 -23.45
CA PRO A 254 9.89 -6.92 -23.50
C PRO A 254 10.39 -5.60 -24.09
N GLN A 255 10.93 -4.73 -23.24
CA GLN A 255 11.52 -3.43 -23.59
C GLN A 255 12.66 -3.14 -22.61
N ASP A 256 13.57 -2.24 -23.00
CA ASP A 256 14.67 -1.81 -22.14
C ASP A 256 14.10 -1.15 -20.86
N PRO A 257 14.44 -1.65 -19.65
CA PRO A 257 13.96 -1.08 -18.39
C PRO A 257 14.64 0.24 -17.99
N ARG A 258 15.61 0.73 -18.78
CA ARG A 258 16.37 1.96 -18.53
C ARG A 258 15.64 3.19 -19.05
N CYS A 259 16.01 4.36 -18.54
CA CYS A 259 15.45 5.64 -18.97
C CYS A 259 15.67 5.85 -20.47
N VAL A 260 14.64 6.27 -21.19
CA VAL A 260 14.72 6.48 -22.64
C VAL A 260 15.61 7.66 -23.05
N LEU A 261 15.88 8.59 -22.12
CA LEU A 261 16.66 9.80 -22.44
C LEU A 261 18.15 9.69 -22.12
N CYS A 262 18.50 8.98 -21.04
CA CYS A 262 19.90 8.90 -20.57
C CYS A 262 20.39 7.47 -20.32
N HIS A 263 19.55 6.47 -20.58
CA HIS A 263 19.86 5.06 -20.40
C HIS A 263 20.31 4.64 -18.98
N ALA A 264 20.10 5.47 -17.96
CA ALA A 264 20.30 5.10 -16.56
C ALA A 264 19.09 4.31 -15.99
N PRO A 265 19.25 3.58 -14.88
CA PRO A 265 18.12 2.97 -14.17
C PRO A 265 17.06 4.01 -13.80
N GLU A 266 15.81 3.74 -14.17
CA GLU A 266 14.71 4.68 -13.96
C GLU A 266 13.84 4.29 -12.74
N ASP A 267 13.97 5.09 -11.68
CA ASP A 267 13.03 5.15 -10.57
C ASP A 267 12.14 6.41 -10.66
N ALA A 268 11.25 6.61 -9.68
CA ALA A 268 10.34 7.76 -9.69
C ALA A 268 11.08 9.11 -9.54
N ALA A 269 12.19 9.16 -8.81
CA ALA A 269 12.98 10.38 -8.65
C ALA A 269 13.71 10.73 -9.95
N HIS A 270 14.32 9.74 -10.59
CA HIS A 270 14.94 9.84 -11.90
C HIS A 270 13.96 10.23 -12.99
N PHE A 271 12.77 9.61 -13.00
CA PHE A 271 11.74 9.92 -13.99
C PHE A 271 11.35 11.41 -13.97
N VAL A 272 11.27 12.03 -12.80
CA VAL A 272 10.74 13.39 -12.64
C VAL A 272 11.81 14.47 -12.59
N TYR A 273 12.92 14.24 -11.88
CA TYR A 273 13.88 15.31 -11.53
C TYR A 273 15.35 14.90 -11.69
N MET A 274 15.76 13.71 -11.21
CA MET A 274 17.17 13.29 -11.16
C MET A 274 17.76 12.83 -12.51
N CYS A 275 17.01 12.89 -13.60
CA CYS A 275 17.56 12.60 -14.93
C CYS A 275 18.40 13.80 -15.43
N PRO A 276 19.67 13.60 -15.83
CA PRO A 276 20.53 14.69 -16.32
C PRO A 276 19.95 15.45 -17.51
N LYS A 277 19.16 14.78 -18.36
CA LYS A 277 18.50 15.41 -19.52
C LYS A 277 17.25 16.22 -19.16
N LYS A 278 16.65 15.99 -17.98
CA LYS A 278 15.45 16.70 -17.49
C LYS A 278 15.80 17.82 -16.51
N LEU A 279 16.95 17.71 -15.84
CA LEU A 279 17.38 18.66 -14.83
C LEU A 279 17.51 20.11 -15.36
N PRO A 280 18.08 20.36 -16.55
CA PRO A 280 18.17 21.71 -17.11
C PRO A 280 16.81 22.40 -17.32
N VAL A 281 15.75 21.62 -17.58
CA VAL A 281 14.38 22.15 -17.70
C VAL A 281 13.89 22.69 -16.36
N TRP A 282 14.14 21.95 -15.28
CA TRP A 282 13.84 22.42 -13.94
C TRP A 282 14.64 23.67 -13.61
N GLU A 283 15.94 23.66 -13.84
CA GLU A 283 16.82 24.78 -13.52
C GLU A 283 16.43 26.05 -14.27
N SER A 284 16.16 25.96 -15.57
CA SER A 284 15.78 27.12 -16.39
C SER A 284 14.43 27.72 -15.97
N VAL A 285 13.41 26.87 -15.77
CA VAL A 285 12.08 27.35 -15.35
C VAL A 285 12.12 27.92 -13.93
N LEU A 286 12.83 27.26 -13.01
CA LEU A 286 12.95 27.74 -11.64
C LEU A 286 13.76 29.03 -11.57
N ALA A 287 14.83 29.19 -12.35
CA ALA A 287 15.60 30.43 -12.44
C ALA A 287 14.76 31.61 -12.95
N THR A 288 13.79 31.34 -13.81
CA THR A 288 12.89 32.37 -14.37
C THR A 288 11.82 32.80 -13.36
N HIS A 289 11.28 31.86 -12.57
CA HIS A 289 10.12 32.12 -11.71
C HIS A 289 10.44 32.24 -10.22
N LEU A 290 11.64 31.85 -9.81
CA LEU A 290 12.13 31.97 -8.44
C LEU A 290 13.46 32.74 -8.47
N PRO A 291 13.62 33.80 -7.64
CA PRO A 291 14.92 34.43 -7.48
C PRO A 291 15.92 33.34 -7.07
N MET A 292 17.04 33.24 -7.81
CA MET A 292 18.00 32.11 -7.90
C MET A 292 18.70 31.63 -6.61
N PHE A 293 18.17 31.96 -5.45
CA PHE A 293 18.71 31.55 -4.16
C PHE A 293 17.64 30.73 -3.43
N PHE A 294 18.05 29.87 -2.52
CA PHE A 294 17.27 29.35 -1.39
C PHE A 294 16.86 27.87 -1.37
N LEU A 295 16.84 27.10 -2.48
CA LEU A 295 16.44 25.69 -2.38
C LEU A 295 17.46 24.69 -2.93
N GLN A 296 17.85 23.75 -2.06
CA GLN A 296 18.71 22.62 -2.39
C GLN A 296 17.96 21.62 -3.27
N PRO A 297 18.62 20.90 -4.20
CA PRO A 297 18.01 19.85 -5.04
C PRO A 297 17.13 18.86 -4.27
N GLN A 298 17.56 18.49 -3.06
CA GLN A 298 16.82 17.61 -2.17
C GLN A 298 15.45 18.18 -1.74
N GLN A 299 15.34 19.49 -1.54
CA GLN A 299 14.10 20.14 -1.13
C GLN A 299 13.08 20.15 -2.26
N TYR A 300 13.53 20.32 -3.51
CA TYR A 300 12.66 20.17 -4.68
C TYR A 300 12.12 18.74 -4.79
N LEU A 301 13.02 17.76 -4.67
CA LEU A 301 12.64 16.36 -4.74
C LEU A 301 11.66 15.98 -3.60
N ASP A 302 11.89 16.47 -2.39
CA ASP A 302 10.99 16.28 -1.25
C ASP A 302 9.63 16.96 -1.45
N PHE A 303 9.58 18.12 -2.09
CA PHE A 303 8.30 18.75 -2.43
C PHE A 303 7.56 17.95 -3.51
N ILE A 304 8.24 17.55 -4.58
CA ILE A 304 7.68 16.77 -5.69
C ILE A 304 7.14 15.41 -5.22
N MET A 305 7.93 14.69 -4.42
CA MET A 305 7.67 13.30 -4.03
C MET A 305 6.85 13.18 -2.75
N HIS A 306 6.99 14.16 -1.85
CA HIS A 306 6.48 14.09 -0.47
C HIS A 306 5.60 15.28 -0.06
N LEU A 307 5.33 16.24 -0.96
CA LEU A 307 4.65 17.50 -0.64
C LEU A 307 5.19 18.15 0.65
N ARG A 308 6.48 17.96 0.95
CA ARG A 308 7.13 18.61 2.08
C ARG A 308 7.42 20.04 1.63
N HIS A 309 6.65 20.98 2.15
CA HIS A 309 6.79 22.37 1.74
C HIS A 309 8.22 22.84 1.99
N PRO A 310 8.90 23.42 0.98
CA PRO A 310 10.16 24.10 1.25
C PRO A 310 9.95 25.27 2.22
N PRO A 311 10.90 25.58 3.11
CA PRO A 311 10.71 26.66 4.07
C PRO A 311 10.50 28.03 3.39
N GLY A 312 9.46 28.74 3.84
CA GLY A 312 9.52 30.18 4.13
C GLY A 312 9.03 31.22 3.11
N HIS A 313 9.31 31.10 1.81
CA HIS A 313 9.36 32.33 0.99
C HIS A 313 8.46 32.39 -0.25
N PHE A 314 7.78 31.30 -0.63
CA PHE A 314 6.91 31.29 -1.81
C PHE A 314 5.48 30.84 -1.46
N PRO A 315 4.44 31.47 -2.05
CA PRO A 315 3.07 31.04 -1.82
C PRO A 315 2.87 29.58 -2.27
N LEU A 316 2.41 28.72 -1.35
CA LEU A 316 2.18 27.29 -1.60
C LEU A 316 1.37 27.03 -2.88
N TRP A 317 0.31 27.80 -3.12
CA TRP A 317 -0.53 27.62 -4.30
C TRP A 317 0.24 27.89 -5.61
N ARG A 318 1.14 28.87 -5.62
CA ARG A 318 1.99 29.15 -6.79
C ARG A 318 3.01 28.03 -6.98
N SER A 319 3.63 27.53 -5.90
CA SER A 319 4.55 26.38 -5.98
C SER A 319 3.84 25.18 -6.58
N LEU A 320 2.62 24.88 -6.09
CA LEU A 320 1.82 23.79 -6.60
C LEU A 320 1.52 23.99 -8.10
N THR A 321 1.04 25.16 -8.51
CA THR A 321 0.76 25.40 -9.93
C THR A 321 2.01 25.27 -10.80
N LEU A 322 3.11 25.95 -10.45
CA LEU A 322 4.35 25.91 -11.22
C LEU A 322 4.92 24.49 -11.36
N PHE A 323 5.06 23.78 -10.24
CA PHE A 323 5.63 22.42 -10.24
C PHE A 323 4.74 21.45 -11.02
N SER A 324 3.42 21.60 -10.91
CA SER A 324 2.50 20.74 -11.66
C SER A 324 2.66 20.87 -13.18
N VAL A 325 2.90 22.09 -13.66
CA VAL A 325 3.10 22.38 -15.08
C VAL A 325 4.44 21.82 -15.55
N ILE A 326 5.52 22.00 -14.80
CA ILE A 326 6.84 21.44 -15.14
C ILE A 326 6.74 19.90 -15.22
N ILE A 327 6.16 19.29 -14.20
CA ILE A 327 5.94 17.83 -14.13
C ILE A 327 5.13 17.34 -15.34
N HIS A 328 4.07 18.05 -15.71
CA HIS A 328 3.23 17.65 -16.83
C HIS A 328 4.00 17.70 -18.15
N ASN A 329 4.77 18.75 -18.39
CA ASN A 329 5.56 18.91 -19.62
C ASN A 329 6.64 17.82 -19.71
N ILE A 330 7.40 17.59 -18.63
CA ILE A 330 8.39 16.50 -18.57
C ILE A 330 7.74 15.15 -18.85
N TRP A 331 6.58 14.88 -18.24
CA TRP A 331 5.82 13.66 -18.48
C TRP A 331 5.40 13.53 -19.95
N SER A 332 4.80 14.57 -20.52
CA SER A 332 4.29 14.56 -21.88
C SER A 332 5.42 14.36 -22.89
N SER A 333 6.52 15.09 -22.75
CA SER A 333 7.71 14.93 -23.60
C SER A 333 8.33 13.55 -23.47
N HIS A 334 8.49 13.02 -22.26
CA HIS A 334 9.03 11.68 -22.04
C HIS A 334 8.23 10.59 -22.78
N TRP A 335 6.90 10.65 -22.74
CA TRP A 335 6.05 9.66 -23.41
C TRP A 335 5.91 9.91 -24.90
N ASN A 336 5.92 11.16 -25.36
CA ASN A 336 5.93 11.48 -26.79
C ASN A 336 7.20 10.95 -27.45
N PHE A 337 8.36 11.16 -26.84
CA PHE A 337 9.63 10.60 -27.31
C PHE A 337 9.56 9.07 -27.39
N LYS A 338 9.03 8.41 -26.35
CA LYS A 338 8.94 6.95 -26.34
C LYS A 338 7.96 6.38 -27.38
N ILE A 339 6.78 6.99 -27.54
CA ILE A 339 5.68 6.41 -28.32
C ILE A 339 5.82 6.74 -29.80
N ASN A 340 6.13 7.99 -30.12
CA ASN A 340 6.10 8.48 -31.49
C ASN A 340 7.50 8.53 -32.14
N ASP A 341 8.55 8.17 -31.39
CA ASP A 341 9.96 8.36 -31.79
C ASP A 341 10.25 9.77 -32.33
N ILE A 342 9.43 10.74 -31.92
CA ILE A 342 9.66 12.15 -32.21
C ILE A 342 10.86 12.51 -31.34
N ARG A 343 12.04 12.45 -31.98
CA ARG A 343 13.25 13.13 -31.51
C ARG A 343 12.90 14.60 -31.31
N TYR A 344 13.73 15.29 -30.54
CA TYR A 344 13.45 16.66 -30.16
C TYR A 344 13.48 17.67 -31.35
N ASP A 345 13.58 17.20 -32.60
CA ASP A 345 14.18 17.96 -33.70
C ASP A 345 13.34 18.14 -34.98
N ASP A 346 12.26 17.39 -35.25
CA ASP A 346 11.65 17.48 -36.60
C ASP A 346 10.44 18.43 -36.67
N ASP A 347 10.69 19.70 -36.97
CA ASP A 347 9.79 20.51 -37.80
C ASP A 347 10.59 21.57 -38.61
N HIS A 348 10.72 21.27 -39.92
CA HIS A 348 11.11 22.11 -41.06
C HIS A 348 12.60 22.45 -41.29
N ASP A 349 13.31 21.51 -41.92
CA ASP A 349 14.36 21.82 -42.90
C ASP A 349 13.72 22.25 -44.22
N ASP A 350 13.65 23.56 -44.44
CA ASP A 350 13.84 24.12 -45.77
C ASP A 350 15.31 24.58 -45.86
N ASN A 351 16.06 23.86 -46.69
CA ASN A 351 17.29 24.27 -47.39
C ASN A 351 18.56 24.70 -46.62
N ASP A 352 19.60 23.96 -47.02
CA ASP A 352 20.96 24.39 -47.36
C ASP A 352 21.98 24.64 -46.23
N ASN A 353 22.86 23.63 -46.13
CA ASN A 353 24.31 23.70 -46.02
C ASN A 353 24.99 24.17 -44.73
N ASP A 354 25.96 23.32 -44.39
CA ASP A 354 27.24 23.55 -43.74
C ASP A 354 27.32 23.56 -42.20
N ASP A 355 28.07 22.55 -41.75
CA ASP A 355 29.03 22.51 -40.65
C ASP A 355 28.53 22.39 -39.20
N ASP A 356 28.75 21.17 -38.70
CA ASP A 356 29.08 20.74 -37.33
C ASP A 356 29.33 21.88 -36.31
N ASP A 357 28.42 22.04 -35.34
CA ASP A 357 28.76 22.02 -33.91
C ASP A 357 27.50 22.09 -33.00
N ASP A 358 27.48 21.20 -32.01
CA ASP A 358 26.70 21.24 -30.74
C ASP A 358 25.20 20.82 -30.72
N ASP A 359 24.95 19.53 -31.01
CA ASP A 359 23.64 18.83 -30.94
C ASP A 359 23.15 18.50 -29.50
N SER A 360 23.52 19.32 -28.51
CA SER A 360 23.09 19.14 -27.11
C SER A 360 22.14 20.23 -26.60
N THR A 361 21.87 21.25 -27.43
CA THR A 361 21.18 22.49 -27.05
C THR A 361 19.74 22.61 -27.61
N THR A 362 19.37 21.77 -28.58
CA THR A 362 18.11 21.85 -29.36
C THR A 362 16.87 21.40 -28.59
N ALA A 363 16.97 20.32 -27.82
CA ALA A 363 15.89 19.78 -26.99
C ALA A 363 15.43 20.74 -25.88
N LEU A 364 16.37 21.51 -25.33
CA LEU A 364 16.12 22.49 -24.30
C LEU A 364 15.40 23.72 -24.87
N ASP A 365 15.83 24.18 -26.04
CA ASP A 365 15.25 25.35 -26.70
C ASP A 365 13.80 25.10 -27.12
N HIS A 366 13.45 23.89 -27.60
CA HIS A 366 12.06 23.56 -27.91
C HIS A 366 11.16 23.47 -26.66
N LEU A 367 11.65 22.93 -25.55
CA LEU A 367 10.91 22.92 -24.28
C LEU A 367 10.75 24.34 -23.72
N LEU A 368 11.78 25.18 -23.82
CA LEU A 368 11.71 26.57 -23.44
C LEU A 368 10.77 27.35 -24.35
N ARG A 369 10.73 27.09 -25.66
CA ARG A 369 9.78 27.69 -26.61
C ARG A 369 8.35 27.26 -26.32
N LEU A 370 8.08 25.97 -26.08
CA LEU A 370 6.76 25.50 -25.65
C LEU A 370 6.35 26.16 -24.33
N PHE A 371 7.26 26.23 -23.36
CA PHE A 371 7.01 26.85 -22.07
C PHE A 371 6.76 28.36 -22.18
N LEU A 372 7.56 29.09 -22.98
CA LEU A 372 7.44 30.52 -23.27
C LEU A 372 6.12 30.85 -23.98
N LYS A 373 5.67 29.96 -24.88
CA LYS A 373 4.37 30.05 -25.58
C LYS A 373 3.19 29.91 -24.59
N PHE A 374 3.35 29.10 -23.55
CA PHE A 374 2.35 28.97 -22.46
C PHE A 374 2.42 30.09 -21.42
N SER A 375 3.60 30.63 -21.10
CA SER A 375 3.73 31.77 -20.17
C SER A 375 3.31 33.12 -20.79
N ASN A 376 3.20 33.22 -22.11
CA ASN A 376 2.62 34.38 -22.80
C ASN A 376 1.08 34.42 -22.79
N VAL A 377 0.42 33.40 -22.25
CA VAL A 377 -1.03 33.49 -21.95
C VAL A 377 -1.21 34.44 -20.76
N LYS A 378 -1.59 35.69 -21.06
CA LYS A 378 -1.94 36.80 -20.15
C LYS A 378 -3.13 36.50 -19.23
N THR A 379 -3.12 35.39 -18.50
CA THR A 379 -4.12 35.07 -17.47
C THR A 379 -3.43 34.73 -16.16
N TRP A 380 -2.57 35.62 -15.68
CA TRP A 380 -2.20 35.69 -14.27
C TRP A 380 -2.81 36.96 -13.66
N GLY A 381 -4.12 37.16 -13.92
CA GLY A 381 -4.90 38.18 -13.24
C GLY A 381 -4.98 37.86 -11.75
N ASN A 382 -4.82 38.91 -10.93
CA ASN A 382 -4.95 38.91 -9.47
C ASN A 382 -6.27 38.27 -8.99
N PRO A 383 -6.31 37.74 -7.74
CA PRO A 383 -7.36 36.87 -7.22
C PRO A 383 -8.78 37.43 -7.30
#